data_AF-A0A521VPB4-F1
#
_entry.id   AF-A0A521VPB4-F1
#
_cell.length_a   1.000
_cell.length_b   1.000
_cell.length_c   1.000
_cell.angle_alpha   90.00
_cell.angle_beta   90.00
_cell.angle_gamma   90.00
#
_symmetry.space_group_name_H-M   'P 1'
#
loop_
_entity.id
_entity.type
_entity.pdbx_description
1 polymer ?
#
loop_
_entity_poly.entity_id
_entity_poly.type
_entity_poly.pdbx_seq_one_letter_code
_entity_poly.pdbx_strand_id
1 'polypeptide(L)'
;MTEAIALPAWLLVVLAALALWALYEHLALPLLRWLVTHPADQVIDEVGKKLRINIRPFQRTRRQILIHRLLGDPKVMQAVEQHARAHGVPQTVALRQVERYAREIVPAFNAYLYFRIGYWLGRNVARLLYRVRLGYVDVEGLQRIDPDATVVFVMNHRSNMDYVLAGYLAADQAALSYAV
;
A
#
# COMPACT_ATOMS: atom_id res chain seq x y z
N MET A 1 -43.00 9.37 34.62
CA MET A 1 -43.63 8.75 33.45
C MET A 1 -42.72 7.64 32.95
N THR A 2 -42.76 6.49 33.61
CA THR A 2 -42.01 5.29 33.22
C THR A 2 -43.02 4.15 33.27
N GLU A 3 -43.88 4.10 32.25
CA GLU A 3 -44.83 3.01 32.07
C GLU A 3 -44.07 1.86 31.39
N ALA A 4 -44.13 0.66 31.97
CA ALA A 4 -43.41 -0.49 31.47
C ALA A 4 -44.13 -1.05 30.24
N ILE A 5 -43.56 -0.85 29.05
CA ILE A 5 -44.08 -1.43 27.81
C ILE A 5 -43.54 -2.86 27.69
N ALA A 6 -44.44 -3.84 27.68
CA ALA A 6 -44.08 -5.23 27.45
C ALA A 6 -43.81 -5.45 25.94
N LEU A 7 -42.58 -5.85 25.62
CA LEU A 7 -42.16 -6.18 24.25
C LEU A 7 -42.04 -7.71 24.08
N PRO A 8 -42.51 -8.28 22.96
CA PRO A 8 -42.26 -9.68 22.65
C PRO A 8 -40.76 -9.97 22.53
N ALA A 9 -40.31 -11.11 23.07
CA ALA A 9 -38.88 -11.46 23.10
C ALA A 9 -38.23 -11.50 21.71
N TRP A 10 -38.95 -11.96 20.68
CA TRP A 10 -38.44 -11.98 19.30
C TRP A 10 -38.16 -10.58 18.75
N LEU A 11 -39.00 -9.60 19.09
CA LEU A 11 -38.86 -8.22 18.65
C LEU A 11 -37.63 -7.57 19.31
N LEU A 12 -37.38 -7.89 20.58
CA LEU A 12 -36.17 -7.48 21.29
C LEU A 12 -34.90 -8.02 20.61
N VAL A 13 -34.90 -9.29 20.20
CA VAL A 13 -33.76 -9.91 19.52
C VAL A 13 -33.49 -9.23 18.17
N VAL A 14 -34.54 -8.96 17.38
CA VAL A 14 -34.40 -8.24 16.10
C VAL A 14 -33.85 -6.83 16.32
N LEU A 15 -34.38 -6.09 17.30
CA LEU A 15 -33.89 -4.75 17.63
C LEU A 15 -32.44 -4.76 18.11
N ALA A 16 -32.07 -5.72 18.95
CA ALA A 16 -30.69 -5.88 19.41
C ALA A 16 -29.74 -6.21 18.26
N ALA A 17 -30.14 -7.08 17.34
CA ALA A 17 -29.34 -7.41 16.16
C ALA A 17 -29.14 -6.19 15.25
N LEU A 18 -30.20 -5.41 14.99
CA LEU A 18 -30.11 -4.17 14.20
C LEU A 18 -29.26 -3.11 14.90
N ALA A 19 -29.37 -2.97 16.22
CA ALA A 19 -28.56 -2.04 17.00
C ALA A 19 -27.07 -2.43 16.96
N LEU A 20 -26.74 -3.72 17.09
CA LEU A 20 -25.38 -4.23 16.96
C LEU A 20 -24.83 -4.03 15.54
N TRP A 21 -25.66 -4.25 14.52
CA TRP A 21 -25.29 -3.99 13.13
C TRP A 21 -24.98 -2.51 12.88
N ALA A 22 -25.86 -1.61 13.36
CA ALA A 22 -25.66 -0.17 13.24
C ALA A 22 -24.41 0.29 14.01
N LEU A 23 -24.16 -0.24 15.21
CA LEU A 23 -22.96 0.05 15.99
C LEU A 23 -21.69 -0.39 15.24
N TYR A 24 -21.73 -1.57 14.62
CA TYR A 24 -20.62 -2.08 13.82
C TYR A 24 -20.32 -1.18 12.62
N GLU A 25 -21.34 -0.81 11.85
CA GLU A 25 -21.19 0.02 10.65
C GLU A 25 -20.79 1.46 10.94
N HIS A 26 -21.37 2.07 11.97
CA HIS A 26 -21.20 3.51 12.24
C HIS A 26 -20.12 3.83 13.27
N LEU A 27 -19.67 2.87 14.08
CA LEU A 27 -18.65 3.11 15.11
C LEU A 27 -17.43 2.22 14.95
N ALA A 28 -17.61 0.89 14.87
CA ALA A 28 -16.48 -0.03 14.84
C ALA A 28 -15.67 0.11 13.54
N LEU A 29 -16.31 0.11 12.37
CA LEU A 29 -15.62 0.26 11.08
C LEU A 29 -14.91 1.61 10.92
N PRO A 30 -15.53 2.78 11.24
CA PRO A 30 -14.85 4.07 11.17
C PRO A 30 -13.67 4.17 12.14
N LEU A 31 -13.81 3.65 13.36
CA LEU A 31 -12.75 3.67 14.36
C LEU A 31 -11.58 2.77 13.94
N LEU A 32 -11.85 1.57 13.43
CA LEU A 32 -10.82 0.68 12.89
C LEU A 32 -10.11 1.33 11.69
N ARG A 33 -10.86 1.93 10.77
CA ARG A 33 -10.30 2.65 9.62
C ARG A 33 -9.40 3.79 10.10
N TRP A 34 -9.87 4.60 11.04
CA TRP A 34 -9.09 5.71 11.60
C TRP A 34 -7.81 5.21 12.29
N LEU A 35 -7.88 4.18 13.13
CA LEU A 35 -6.71 3.57 13.77
C LEU A 35 -5.69 3.00 12.78
N VAL A 36 -6.13 2.55 11.60
CA VAL A 36 -5.24 2.00 10.55
C VAL A 36 -4.66 3.10 9.66
N THR A 37 -5.41 4.16 9.36
CA THR A 37 -4.96 5.23 8.44
C THR A 37 -4.20 6.35 9.15
N HIS A 38 -4.56 6.72 10.38
CA HIS A 38 -3.92 7.81 11.11
C HIS A 38 -2.42 7.58 11.41
N PRO A 39 -1.95 6.37 11.77
CA PRO A 39 -0.52 6.14 11.95
C PRO A 39 0.23 6.05 10.62
N ALA A 40 -0.44 5.87 9.47
CA ALA A 40 0.25 5.75 8.19
C ALA A 40 0.86 7.07 7.74
N ASP A 41 0.13 8.17 7.85
CA ASP A 41 0.64 9.50 7.50
C ASP A 41 1.75 9.94 8.45
N GLN A 42 1.59 9.69 9.76
CA GLN A 42 2.63 9.97 10.76
C GLN A 42 3.89 9.12 10.55
N VAL A 43 3.73 7.84 10.21
CA VAL A 43 4.86 6.96 9.88
C VAL A 43 5.53 7.41 8.59
N ILE A 44 4.81 7.92 7.59
CA ILE A 44 5.42 8.50 6.39
C ILE A 44 6.31 9.70 6.75
N ASP A 45 5.86 10.55 7.66
CA ASP A 45 6.63 11.74 8.07
C ASP A 45 7.81 11.37 8.99
N GLU A 46 7.62 10.44 9.93
CA GLU A 46 8.70 9.94 10.79
C GLU A 46 9.75 9.16 10.00
N VAL A 47 9.30 8.28 9.10
CA VAL A 47 10.18 7.48 8.25
C VAL A 47 10.81 8.36 7.18
N GLY A 48 10.08 9.32 6.61
CA GLY A 48 10.64 10.32 5.70
C GLY A 48 11.78 11.15 6.31
N LYS A 49 11.70 11.48 7.61
CA LYS A 49 12.80 12.14 8.34
C LYS A 49 14.02 11.24 8.56
N LYS A 50 13.84 9.91 8.56
CA LYS A 50 14.90 8.91 8.79
C LYS A 50 15.49 8.37 7.50
N LEU A 51 14.68 8.31 6.44
CA LEU A 51 15.07 7.88 5.11
C LEU A 51 16.00 8.91 4.49
N ARG A 52 17.11 8.43 3.95
CA ARG A 52 18.07 9.28 3.22
C ARG A 52 17.58 9.60 1.82
N ILE A 53 16.86 8.67 1.20
CA ILE A 53 16.17 8.87 -0.08
C ILE A 53 14.68 9.01 0.20
N ASN A 54 14.15 10.19 -0.09
CA ASN A 54 12.75 10.51 0.18
C ASN A 54 11.79 9.59 -0.58
N ILE A 55 10.67 9.27 0.08
CA ILE A 55 9.54 8.55 -0.53
C ILE A 55 9.00 9.39 -1.70
N ARG A 56 9.05 8.83 -2.92
CA ARG A 56 8.58 9.55 -4.12
C ARG A 56 7.09 9.92 -4.00
N PRO A 57 6.64 11.06 -4.55
CA PRO A 57 5.25 11.54 -4.45
C PRO A 57 4.19 10.54 -4.94
N PHE A 58 4.56 9.71 -5.93
CA PHE A 58 3.70 8.65 -6.47
C PHE A 58 3.27 7.64 -5.40
N GLN A 59 4.14 7.33 -4.44
CA GLN A 59 3.86 6.38 -3.35
C GLN A 59 2.96 6.99 -2.27
N ARG A 60 2.78 8.32 -2.26
CA ARG A 60 1.86 9.04 -1.35
C ARG A 60 0.48 9.31 -1.97
N THR A 61 0.35 9.12 -3.29
CA THR A 61 -0.89 9.44 -4.00
C THR A 61 -1.91 8.32 -3.79
N ARG A 62 -3.16 8.66 -3.47
CA ARG A 62 -4.22 7.64 -3.31
C ARG A 62 -4.34 6.82 -4.59
N ARG A 63 -4.40 5.49 -4.46
CA ARG A 63 -4.51 4.55 -5.60
C ARG A 63 -5.63 4.91 -6.58
N GLN A 64 -6.77 5.39 -6.09
CA GLN A 64 -7.89 5.83 -6.93
C GLN A 64 -7.48 6.97 -7.87
N ILE A 65 -6.70 7.95 -7.39
CA ILE A 65 -6.22 9.07 -8.19
C ILE A 65 -5.25 8.57 -9.28
N LEU A 66 -4.39 7.61 -8.95
CA LEU A 66 -3.46 7.01 -9.91
C LEU A 66 -4.20 6.25 -11.03
N ILE A 67 -5.24 5.49 -10.67
CA ILE A 67 -6.10 4.81 -11.65
C ILE A 67 -6.79 5.84 -12.55
N HIS A 68 -7.38 6.89 -11.98
CA HIS A 68 -8.03 7.93 -12.78
C HIS A 68 -7.06 8.66 -13.71
N ARG A 69 -5.84 8.96 -13.25
CA ARG A 69 -4.80 9.53 -14.11
C ARG A 69 -4.42 8.59 -15.26
N LEU A 70 -4.27 7.30 -14.99
CA LEU A 70 -3.95 6.30 -16.03
C LEU A 70 -5.08 6.20 -17.07
N LEU A 71 -6.33 6.21 -16.62
CA LEU A 71 -7.50 6.21 -17.49
C LEU A 71 -7.62 7.50 -18.32
N GLY A 72 -7.08 8.62 -17.85
CA GLY A 72 -7.07 9.89 -18.59
C GLY A 72 -5.81 10.09 -19.43
N ASP A 73 -4.86 9.16 -19.42
CA ASP A 73 -3.59 9.33 -20.13
C ASP A 73 -3.81 9.33 -21.66
N PRO A 74 -3.29 10.32 -22.41
CA PRO A 74 -3.50 10.42 -23.85
C PRO A 74 -3.08 9.17 -24.63
N LYS A 75 -1.99 8.50 -24.23
CA LYS A 75 -1.51 7.28 -24.90
C LYS A 75 -2.45 6.11 -24.64
N VAL A 76 -2.99 6.01 -23.42
CA VAL A 76 -3.98 4.99 -23.06
C VAL A 76 -5.27 5.21 -23.83
N MET A 77 -5.74 6.46 -23.96
CA MET A 77 -6.94 6.79 -24.75
C MET A 77 -6.78 6.48 -26.23
N GLN A 78 -5.61 6.78 -26.80
CA GLN A 78 -5.30 6.40 -28.18
C GLN A 78 -5.33 4.88 -28.37
N ALA A 79 -4.76 4.11 -27.43
CA ALA A 79 -4.79 2.65 -27.47
C ALA A 79 -6.22 2.08 -27.32
N VAL A 80 -7.04 2.68 -26.46
CA VAL A 80 -8.47 2.34 -26.32
C VAL A 80 -9.21 2.54 -27.63
N GLU A 81 -8.99 3.67 -28.32
CA GLU A 81 -9.64 3.95 -29.60
C GLU A 81 -9.22 2.94 -30.68
N GLN A 82 -7.93 2.64 -30.78
CA GLN A 82 -7.41 1.65 -31.72
C GLN A 82 -8.00 0.26 -31.43
N HIS A 83 -8.05 -0.15 -30.17
CA HIS A 83 -8.61 -1.43 -29.76
C HIS A 83 -10.11 -1.52 -30.07
N ALA A 84 -10.87 -0.46 -29.76
CA ALA A 84 -12.30 -0.35 -30.03
C ALA A 84 -12.59 -0.50 -31.54
N ARG A 85 -11.82 0.20 -32.39
CA ARG A 85 -11.94 0.09 -33.85
C ARG A 85 -11.58 -1.31 -34.35
N ALA A 86 -10.49 -1.89 -33.87
CA ALA A 86 -10.01 -3.20 -34.32
C ALA A 86 -10.95 -4.35 -33.96
N HIS A 87 -11.64 -4.26 -32.80
CA HIS A 87 -12.52 -5.32 -32.30
C HIS A 87 -14.01 -5.01 -32.51
N GLY A 88 -14.35 -3.87 -33.13
CA GLY A 88 -15.73 -3.46 -33.36
C GLY A 88 -16.54 -3.23 -32.09
N VAL A 89 -15.88 -2.90 -30.97
CA VAL A 89 -16.55 -2.67 -29.67
C VAL A 89 -16.68 -1.18 -29.37
N PRO A 90 -17.72 -0.75 -28.64
CA PRO A 90 -17.80 0.63 -28.16
C PRO A 90 -16.60 1.01 -27.28
N GLN A 91 -16.13 2.26 -27.38
CA GLN A 91 -15.01 2.75 -26.55
C GLN A 91 -15.26 2.57 -25.05
N THR A 92 -16.51 2.67 -24.60
CA THR A 92 -16.89 2.44 -23.19
C THR A 92 -16.66 1.00 -22.72
N VAL A 93 -16.73 0.01 -23.63
CA VAL A 93 -16.41 -1.39 -23.33
C VAL A 93 -14.89 -1.54 -23.18
N ALA A 94 -14.11 -1.00 -24.12
CA ALA A 94 -12.65 -1.01 -24.06
C ALA A 94 -12.13 -0.28 -22.81
N LEU A 95 -12.72 0.87 -22.44
CA LEU A 95 -12.39 1.61 -21.23
C LEU A 95 -12.62 0.79 -19.94
N ARG A 96 -13.73 0.06 -19.84
CA ARG A 96 -13.98 -0.83 -18.67
C ARG A 96 -12.92 -1.91 -18.53
N GLN A 97 -12.44 -2.44 -19.65
CA GLN A 97 -11.34 -3.41 -19.65
C GLN A 97 -10.04 -2.77 -19.16
N VAL A 98 -9.72 -1.57 -19.64
CA VAL A 98 -8.56 -0.80 -19.15
C VAL A 98 -8.70 -0.49 -17.66
N GLU A 99 -9.88 -0.12 -17.17
CA GLU A 99 -10.11 0.12 -15.74
C GLU A 99 -9.86 -1.13 -14.89
N ARG A 100 -10.29 -2.31 -15.37
CA ARG A 100 -9.98 -3.57 -14.70
C ARG A 100 -8.47 -3.79 -14.61
N TYR A 101 -7.75 -3.64 -15.73
CA TYR A 101 -6.29 -3.77 -15.74
C TYR A 101 -5.60 -2.73 -14.87
N ALA A 102 -6.07 -1.49 -14.89
CA ALA A 102 -5.57 -0.42 -14.04
C ALA A 102 -5.71 -0.77 -12.55
N ARG A 103 -6.84 -1.36 -12.15
CA ARG A 103 -7.03 -1.85 -10.78
C ARG A 103 -6.08 -3.01 -10.44
N GLU A 104 -5.71 -3.84 -11.40
CA GLU A 104 -4.78 -4.95 -11.15
C GLU A 104 -3.32 -4.46 -11.05
N ILE A 105 -2.88 -3.56 -11.93
CA ILE A 105 -1.47 -3.15 -12.02
C ILE A 105 -1.10 -1.96 -11.13
N VAL A 106 -2.04 -1.06 -10.84
CA VAL A 106 -1.73 0.15 -10.05
C VAL A 106 -1.56 -0.25 -8.59
N PRO A 107 -0.36 -0.04 -8.00
CA PRO A 107 -0.07 -0.49 -6.66
C PRO A 107 -0.86 0.28 -5.61
N ALA A 108 -1.23 -0.40 -4.53
CA ALA A 108 -1.68 0.21 -3.29
C ALA A 108 -0.52 0.25 -2.30
N PHE A 109 0.29 1.31 -2.32
CA PHE A 109 1.37 1.46 -1.35
C PHE A 109 0.81 1.98 -0.02
N ASN A 110 1.01 1.21 1.06
CA ASN A 110 0.77 1.68 2.42
C ASN A 110 2.10 1.64 3.18
N ALA A 111 2.62 2.84 3.48
CA ALA A 111 3.88 3.01 4.16
C ALA A 111 3.91 2.38 5.57
N TYR A 112 2.81 2.44 6.33
CA TYR A 112 2.71 1.79 7.63
C TYR A 112 2.89 0.27 7.51
N LEU A 113 2.15 -0.33 6.58
CA LEU A 113 2.21 -1.78 6.36
C LEU A 113 3.62 -2.18 5.90
N TYR A 114 4.23 -1.42 5.00
CA TYR A 114 5.57 -1.70 4.48
C TYR A 114 6.66 -1.54 5.57
N PHE A 115 6.77 -0.35 6.17
CA PHE A 115 7.87 0.00 7.07
C PHE A 115 7.70 -0.49 8.51
N ARG A 116 6.48 -0.63 9.02
CA ARG A 116 6.26 -1.07 10.40
C ARG A 116 6.06 -2.58 10.48
N ILE A 117 5.04 -3.08 9.78
CA ILE A 117 4.66 -4.49 9.84
C ILE A 117 5.62 -5.33 9.00
N GLY A 118 5.85 -4.94 7.75
CA GLY A 118 6.72 -5.65 6.81
C GLY A 118 8.15 -5.72 7.30
N TYR A 119 8.71 -4.62 7.78
CA TYR A 119 10.03 -4.61 8.42
C TYR A 119 10.08 -5.53 9.65
N TRP A 120 9.11 -5.41 10.57
CA TRP A 120 9.09 -6.24 11.78
C TRP A 120 9.04 -7.72 11.42
N LEU A 121 8.15 -8.13 10.52
CA LEU A 121 8.02 -9.51 10.10
C LEU A 121 9.28 -10.00 9.38
N GLY A 122 9.77 -9.23 8.40
CA GLY A 122 10.96 -9.55 7.62
C GLY A 122 12.20 -9.69 8.50
N ARG A 123 12.39 -8.77 9.46
CA ARG A 123 13.47 -8.82 10.46
C ARG A 123 13.41 -10.09 11.31
N ASN A 124 12.23 -10.46 11.81
CA ASN A 124 12.07 -11.65 12.65
C ASN A 124 12.31 -12.93 11.86
N VAL A 125 11.73 -13.04 10.67
CA VAL A 125 11.91 -14.19 9.78
C VAL A 125 13.37 -14.33 9.35
N ALA A 126 14.01 -13.23 8.94
CA ALA A 126 15.41 -13.23 8.54
C ALA A 126 16.34 -13.71 9.67
N ARG A 127 16.11 -13.26 10.91
CA ARG A 127 16.91 -13.66 12.08
C ARG A 127 16.65 -15.09 12.54
N LEU A 128 15.42 -15.58 12.34
CA LEU A 128 15.05 -16.95 12.66
C LEU A 128 15.75 -17.94 11.71
N LEU A 129 15.76 -17.62 10.42
CA LEU A 129 16.26 -18.53 9.37
C LEU A 129 17.75 -18.35 9.07
N TYR A 130 18.31 -17.15 9.27
CA TYR A 130 19.68 -16.81 8.89
C TYR A 130 20.43 -16.08 9.99
N ARG A 131 21.75 -16.34 10.04
CA ARG A 131 22.69 -15.50 10.79
C ARG A 131 23.17 -14.36 9.89
N VAL A 132 22.47 -13.23 9.92
CA VAL A 132 22.81 -12.06 9.11
C VAL A 132 24.05 -11.35 9.67
N ARG A 133 25.08 -11.14 8.84
CA ARG A 133 26.29 -10.38 9.16
C ARG A 133 26.50 -9.29 8.11
N LEU A 134 26.61 -8.04 8.55
CA LEU A 134 26.98 -6.90 7.70
C LEU A 134 28.51 -6.77 7.74
N GLY A 135 29.16 -7.03 6.60
CA GLY A 135 30.63 -6.98 6.50
C GLY A 135 31.18 -5.57 6.41
N TYR A 136 30.68 -4.77 5.45
CA TYR A 136 31.10 -3.39 5.24
C TYR A 136 29.94 -2.60 4.66
N VAL A 137 29.72 -1.39 5.18
CA VAL A 137 28.78 -0.41 4.64
C VAL A 137 29.53 0.90 4.56
N ASP A 138 29.74 1.42 3.35
CA ASP A 138 30.32 2.75 3.14
C ASP A 138 29.26 3.82 3.42
N VAL A 139 29.04 4.08 4.71
CA VAL A 139 28.01 5.02 5.15
C VAL A 139 28.34 6.45 4.70
N GLU A 140 29.63 6.82 4.64
CA GLU A 140 30.08 8.15 4.22
C GLU A 140 29.98 8.35 2.71
N GLY A 141 30.37 7.36 1.91
CA GLY A 141 30.21 7.39 0.46
C GLY A 141 28.74 7.52 0.08
N LEU A 142 27.85 6.76 0.75
CA LEU A 142 26.41 6.87 0.58
C LEU A 142 25.84 8.25 1.00
N GLN A 143 26.44 8.95 1.97
CA GLN A 143 26.02 10.30 2.38
C GLN A 143 26.37 11.39 1.37
N ARG A 144 27.40 11.16 0.55
CA ARG A 144 27.84 12.11 -0.47
C ARG A 144 27.05 11.99 -1.78
N ILE A 145 26.20 10.97 -1.89
CA ILE A 145 25.32 10.80 -3.05
C ILE A 145 24.26 11.89 -3.02
N ASP A 146 24.07 12.54 -4.17
CA ASP A 146 23.01 13.51 -4.39
C ASP A 146 21.63 12.93 -4.00
N PRO A 147 20.84 13.59 -3.14
CA PRO A 147 19.50 13.13 -2.74
C PRO A 147 18.55 12.85 -3.91
N ASP A 148 18.74 13.50 -5.06
CA ASP A 148 17.93 13.31 -6.27
C ASP A 148 18.47 12.21 -7.21
N ALA A 149 19.66 11.66 -6.91
CA ALA A 149 20.22 10.57 -7.69
C ALA A 149 19.48 9.24 -7.46
N THR A 150 19.45 8.41 -8.50
CA THR A 150 18.92 7.04 -8.41
C THR A 150 20.06 6.10 -8.05
N VAL A 151 20.00 5.52 -6.85
CA VAL A 151 20.97 4.52 -6.39
C VAL A 151 20.49 3.12 -6.80
N VAL A 152 21.32 2.41 -7.56
CA VAL A 152 21.06 1.03 -7.97
C VAL A 152 21.96 0.10 -7.17
N PHE A 153 21.35 -0.72 -6.30
CA PHE A 153 22.06 -1.77 -5.59
C PHE A 153 22.06 -3.03 -6.46
N VAL A 154 23.24 -3.43 -6.91
CA VAL A 154 23.43 -4.69 -7.63
C VAL A 154 23.75 -5.77 -6.61
N MET A 155 22.90 -6.78 -6.55
CA MET A 155 23.02 -7.90 -5.61
C MET A 155 23.03 -9.23 -6.37
N ASN A 156 23.80 -10.18 -5.85
CA ASN A 156 23.66 -11.56 -6.29
C ASN A 156 22.31 -12.11 -5.80
N HIS A 157 21.62 -12.89 -6.62
CA HIS A 157 20.35 -13.50 -6.29
C HIS A 157 20.49 -15.01 -6.13
N ARG A 158 20.30 -15.50 -4.91
CA ARG A 158 20.34 -16.90 -4.51
C ARG A 158 18.98 -17.44 -4.08
N SER A 159 18.09 -16.60 -3.58
CA SER A 159 16.78 -17.04 -3.08
C SER A 159 15.75 -15.92 -3.03
N ASN A 160 14.47 -16.27 -2.97
CA ASN A 160 13.39 -15.30 -2.72
C ASN A 160 13.55 -14.56 -1.37
N MET A 161 14.31 -15.11 -0.42
CA MET A 161 14.61 -14.44 0.85
C MET A 161 15.50 -13.22 0.65
N ASP A 162 16.23 -13.12 -0.45
CA ASP A 162 17.15 -12.00 -0.68
C ASP A 162 16.40 -10.67 -0.79
N TYR A 163 15.16 -10.68 -1.29
CA TYR A 163 14.27 -9.51 -1.27
C TYR A 163 13.87 -9.10 0.15
N VAL A 164 13.64 -10.08 1.03
CA VAL A 164 13.31 -9.82 2.44
C VAL A 164 14.53 -9.28 3.18
N LEU A 165 15.71 -9.85 2.91
CA LEU A 165 16.98 -9.41 3.48
C LEU A 165 17.37 -8.02 2.99
N ALA A 166 17.26 -7.74 1.68
CA ALA A 166 17.51 -6.42 1.12
C ALA A 166 16.54 -5.39 1.73
N GLY A 167 15.25 -5.72 1.82
CA GLY A 167 14.25 -4.91 2.51
C GLY A 167 14.62 -4.64 3.97
N TYR A 168 15.02 -5.67 4.72
CA TYR A 168 15.46 -5.53 6.11
C TYR A 168 16.71 -4.65 6.27
N LEU A 169 17.69 -4.76 5.36
CA LEU A 169 18.94 -4.03 5.42
C LEU A 169 18.82 -2.58 4.93
N ALA A 170 17.92 -2.32 3.97
CA ALA A 170 17.72 -1.00 3.37
C ALA A 170 16.55 -0.22 3.97
N ALA A 171 15.75 -0.80 4.86
CA ALA A 171 14.55 -0.18 5.44
C ALA A 171 14.81 1.19 6.08
N ASP A 172 16.00 1.40 6.65
CA ASP A 172 16.39 2.67 7.28
C ASP A 172 16.93 3.70 6.26
N GLN A 173 17.12 3.32 5.00
CA GLN A 173 17.76 4.16 3.97
C GLN A 173 16.81 4.55 2.82
N ALA A 174 16.01 3.62 2.30
CA ALA A 174 15.14 3.83 1.15
C ALA A 174 13.96 2.84 1.08
N ALA A 175 12.87 3.25 0.43
CA ALA A 175 11.88 2.31 -0.09
C ALA A 175 12.45 1.59 -1.32
N LEU A 176 12.77 0.30 -1.21
CA LEU A 176 13.34 -0.47 -2.32
C LEU A 176 12.28 -0.77 -3.39
N SER A 177 12.65 -0.54 -4.64
CA SER A 177 11.97 -1.07 -5.81
C SER A 177 12.84 -2.18 -6.41
N TYR A 178 12.20 -3.27 -6.81
CA TYR A 178 12.87 -4.41 -7.43
C TYR A 178 12.54 -4.43 -8.91
N ALA A 179 13.58 -4.58 -9.74
CA ALA A 179 13.48 -4.88 -11.16
C ALA A 179 14.13 -6.24 -11.38
N VAL A 180 13.45 -7.11 -12.13
CA VAL A 180 13.91 -8.46 -12.50
C VAL A 180 13.96 -8.55 -14.02
#